data_AF-A0A953M6S3-F1
#
_entry.id   AF-A0A953M6S3-F1
#
_cell.length_a   1.000
_cell.length_b   1.000
_cell.length_c   1.000
_cell.angle_alpha   90.00
_cell.angle_beta   90.00
_cell.angle_gamma   90.00
#
_symmetry.space_group_name_H-M   'P 1'
#
loop_
_entity.id
_entity.type
_entity.pdbx_description
1 polymer ?
#
loop_
_entity_poly.entity_id
_entity_poly.type
_entity_poly.pdbx_seq_one_letter_code
_entity_poly.pdbx_strand_id
1 'polypeptide(L)'
;DLGYGMLEAGGSLVEAERLIEIAYEGLPDRANVVDSLGWVRYHRGRLGDEINPDTGETIDGAITLLRNAAETLGADDDGTVNDHLGDAYYAAGRVDEAIDAWRQAATRANNAVSRLRASGRTGGVRFREIQGLATSAAMKRNAIQLGAEPGVEPQRGVLPEPSAGGSDPETDEP
;
A
#
# COMPACT_ATOMS: atom_id res chain seq x y z
N ASP A 1 -1.89 2.88 -9.33
CA ASP A 1 -1.62 3.97 -8.37
C ASP A 1 -0.52 4.89 -8.94
N LEU A 2 -0.67 6.22 -8.82
CA LEU A 2 0.17 7.19 -9.56
C LEU A 2 1.65 7.10 -9.15
N GLY A 3 1.92 6.91 -7.86
CA GLY A 3 3.28 6.71 -7.34
C GLY A 3 3.90 5.39 -7.81
N TYR A 4 3.10 4.33 -7.94
CA TYR A 4 3.58 3.01 -8.41
C TYR A 4 3.99 3.05 -9.88
N GLY A 5 3.25 3.76 -10.73
CA GLY A 5 3.59 3.93 -12.14
C GLY A 5 4.92 4.69 -12.36
N MET A 6 5.29 5.59 -11.46
CA MET A 6 6.59 6.26 -11.49
C MET A 6 7.75 5.32 -11.11
N LEU A 7 7.51 4.34 -10.24
CA LEU A 7 8.52 3.35 -9.84
C LEU A 7 8.73 2.25 -10.89
N GLU A 8 7.67 1.77 -11.53
CA GLU A 8 7.79 0.84 -12.66
C GLU A 8 8.59 1.46 -13.82
N ALA A 9 8.56 2.78 -13.95
CA ALA A 9 9.35 3.55 -14.90
C ALA A 9 10.81 3.82 -14.45
N GLY A 10 11.26 3.23 -13.33
CA GLY A 10 12.62 3.40 -12.79
C GLY A 10 12.82 4.68 -11.95
N GLY A 11 11.74 5.31 -11.49
CA GLY A 11 11.77 6.53 -10.69
C GLY A 11 12.11 6.30 -9.20
N SER A 12 12.35 7.41 -8.49
CA SER A 12 12.64 7.42 -7.04
C SER A 12 11.36 7.46 -6.20
N LEU A 13 11.25 6.60 -5.18
CA LEU A 13 10.18 6.63 -4.17
C LEU A 13 10.10 7.97 -3.45
N VAL A 14 11.25 8.59 -3.21
CA VAL A 14 11.33 9.89 -2.53
C VAL A 14 10.71 10.97 -3.39
N GLU A 15 11.03 10.98 -4.68
CA GLU A 15 10.50 11.98 -5.61
C GLU A 15 9.01 11.76 -5.90
N ALA A 16 8.58 10.49 -6.02
CA ALA A 16 7.17 10.15 -6.15
C ALA A 16 6.36 10.66 -4.96
N GLU A 17 6.83 10.41 -3.73
CA GLU A 17 6.17 10.94 -2.53
C GLU A 17 6.13 12.46 -2.53
N ARG A 18 7.23 13.15 -2.82
CA ARG A 18 7.27 14.62 -2.87
C ARG A 18 6.22 15.19 -3.83
N LEU A 19 6.05 14.59 -5.00
CA LEU A 19 5.06 15.01 -5.99
C LEU A 19 3.62 14.73 -5.52
N ILE A 20 3.40 13.62 -4.84
CA ILE A 20 2.10 13.26 -4.27
C ILE A 20 1.75 14.15 -3.07
N GLU A 21 2.73 14.54 -2.24
CA GLU A 21 2.56 15.49 -1.14
C GLU A 21 2.04 16.84 -1.66
N ILE A 22 2.60 17.36 -2.76
CA ILE A 22 2.09 18.57 -3.41
C ILE A 22 0.63 18.40 -3.87
N ALA A 23 0.28 17.22 -4.41
CA ALA A 23 -1.10 16.95 -4.78
C ALA A 23 -2.02 16.87 -3.55
N TYR A 24 -1.55 16.28 -2.46
CA TYR A 24 -2.27 16.16 -1.20
C TYR A 24 -2.54 17.51 -0.53
N GLU A 25 -1.57 18.44 -0.56
CA GLU A 25 -1.75 19.81 -0.06
C GLU A 25 -2.91 20.54 -0.76
N GLY A 26 -3.09 20.32 -2.07
CA GLY A 26 -4.18 20.93 -2.82
C GLY A 26 -5.52 20.18 -2.74
N LEU A 27 -5.49 18.89 -2.40
CA LEU A 27 -6.63 17.98 -2.52
C LEU A 27 -6.70 16.97 -1.34
N PRO A 28 -6.68 17.43 -0.08
CA PRO A 28 -6.56 16.54 1.08
C PRO A 28 -7.77 15.62 1.27
N ASP A 29 -8.95 16.02 0.80
CA ASP A 29 -10.19 15.24 0.93
C ASP A 29 -10.41 14.26 -0.23
N ARG A 30 -9.49 14.22 -1.21
CA ARG A 30 -9.63 13.34 -2.37
C ARG A 30 -9.05 11.97 -2.03
N ALA A 31 -9.94 11.02 -1.72
CA ALA A 31 -9.59 9.64 -1.36
C ALA A 31 -8.46 9.03 -2.20
N ASN A 32 -8.48 9.23 -3.52
CA ASN A 32 -7.46 8.70 -4.42
C ASN A 32 -6.07 9.36 -4.25
N VAL A 33 -6.01 10.63 -3.85
CA VAL A 33 -4.75 11.33 -3.54
C VAL A 33 -4.23 10.87 -2.19
N VAL A 34 -5.11 10.77 -1.18
CA VAL A 34 -4.77 10.27 0.15
C VAL A 34 -4.26 8.82 0.08
N ASP A 35 -4.93 7.97 -0.69
CA ASP A 35 -4.54 6.58 -0.95
C ASP A 35 -3.14 6.51 -1.59
N SER A 36 -2.90 7.27 -2.67
CA SER A 36 -1.57 7.33 -3.29
C SER A 36 -0.46 7.75 -2.32
N LEU A 37 -0.73 8.71 -1.42
CA LEU A 37 0.26 9.15 -0.43
C LEU A 37 0.50 8.07 0.63
N GLY A 38 -0.57 7.43 1.09
CA GLY A 38 -0.49 6.31 2.03
C GLY A 38 0.29 5.13 1.45
N TRP A 39 0.04 4.82 0.18
CA TRP A 39 0.70 3.71 -0.51
C TRP A 39 2.18 3.94 -0.76
N VAL A 40 2.59 5.15 -1.17
CA VAL A 40 4.02 5.45 -1.33
C VAL A 40 4.75 5.42 0.03
N ARG A 41 4.11 5.87 1.11
CA ARG A 41 4.65 5.78 2.48
C ARG A 41 4.77 4.33 2.95
N TYR A 42 3.81 3.46 2.61
CA TYR A 42 3.90 2.02 2.85
C TYR A 42 5.14 1.43 2.19
N HIS A 43 5.34 1.70 0.90
CA HIS A 43 6.51 1.22 0.15
C HIS A 43 7.83 1.72 0.73
N ARG A 44 7.83 2.87 1.40
CA ARG A 44 8.99 3.42 2.10
C ARG A 44 9.19 2.89 3.54
N GLY A 45 8.31 2.01 4.02
CA GLY A 45 8.35 1.50 5.40
C GLY A 45 7.82 2.48 6.45
N ARG A 46 7.25 3.63 6.04
CA ARG A 46 6.69 4.65 6.93
C ARG A 46 5.26 4.31 7.31
N LEU A 47 5.13 3.29 8.15
CA LEU A 47 3.83 2.70 8.50
C LEU A 47 3.03 3.55 9.50
N GLY A 48 3.69 4.06 10.54
CA GLY A 48 3.09 4.88 11.60
C GLY A 48 3.35 6.37 11.41
N ASP A 49 2.63 7.19 12.19
CA ASP A 49 2.80 8.64 12.19
C ASP A 49 4.15 9.04 12.78
N GLU A 50 4.77 10.05 12.19
CA GLU A 50 6.06 10.61 12.60
C GLU A 50 5.88 12.03 13.11
N ILE A 51 6.74 12.51 14.01
CA ILE A 51 6.76 13.92 14.43
C ILE A 51 7.90 14.60 13.70
N ASN A 52 7.59 15.68 12.99
CA ASN A 52 8.62 16.55 12.44
C ASN A 52 9.40 17.20 13.61
N PRO A 53 10.72 16.95 13.76
CA PRO A 53 11.48 17.46 14.89
C PRO A 53 11.67 18.99 14.85
N ASP A 54 11.55 19.61 13.68
CA ASP A 54 11.75 21.05 13.49
C ASP A 54 10.45 21.83 13.72
N THR A 55 9.32 21.31 13.25
CA THR A 55 8.02 22.01 13.33
C THR A 55 7.13 21.51 14.47
N GLY A 56 7.39 20.29 14.98
CA GLY A 56 6.52 19.61 15.95
C GLY A 56 5.23 19.05 15.36
N GLU A 57 5.04 19.14 14.04
CA GLU A 57 3.83 18.66 13.37
C GLU A 57 3.84 17.14 13.18
N THR A 58 2.67 16.54 13.27
CA THR A 58 2.47 15.13 12.91
C THR A 58 2.48 14.97 11.40
N ILE A 59 3.29 14.04 10.92
CA ILE A 59 3.33 13.55 9.54
C ILE A 59 2.62 12.20 9.54
N ASP A 60 1.45 12.13 8.91
CA ASP A 60 0.65 10.90 8.89
C ASP A 60 1.39 9.71 8.24
N GLY A 61 1.40 8.56 8.90
CA GLY A 61 1.94 7.33 8.33
C GLY A 61 1.04 6.75 7.24
N ALA A 62 1.51 5.67 6.62
CA ALA A 62 0.73 4.91 5.64
C ALA A 62 -0.62 4.48 6.21
N ILE A 63 -0.66 3.98 7.44
CA ILE A 63 -1.89 3.46 8.06
C ILE A 63 -2.93 4.58 8.26
N THR A 64 -2.50 5.75 8.74
CA THR A 64 -3.42 6.88 8.97
C THR A 64 -4.02 7.36 7.66
N LEU A 65 -3.19 7.56 6.63
CA LEU A 65 -3.66 7.98 5.30
C LEU A 65 -4.59 6.96 4.66
N LEU A 66 -4.20 5.69 4.62
CA LEU A 66 -5.00 4.62 3.98
C LEU A 66 -6.34 4.41 4.71
N ARG A 67 -6.35 4.54 6.04
CA ARG A 67 -7.60 4.51 6.82
C ARG A 67 -8.49 5.69 6.48
N ASN A 68 -7.94 6.92 6.46
CA ASN A 68 -8.70 8.11 6.11
C ASN A 68 -9.29 8.00 4.69
N ALA A 69 -8.48 7.51 3.73
CA ALA A 69 -8.95 7.22 2.37
C ALA A 69 -10.10 6.20 2.38
N ALA A 70 -9.96 5.08 3.09
CA ALA A 70 -10.98 4.04 3.18
C ALA A 70 -12.30 4.54 3.80
N GLU A 71 -12.24 5.45 4.78
CA GLU A 71 -13.41 6.03 5.45
C GLU A 71 -14.19 7.02 4.58
N THR A 72 -13.51 7.69 3.63
CA THR A 72 -14.16 8.62 2.68
C THR A 72 -14.84 7.92 1.50
N LEU A 73 -14.51 6.64 1.26
CA LEU A 73 -15.01 5.89 0.11
C LEU A 73 -16.39 5.25 0.37
N GLY A 74 -17.31 5.48 -0.57
CA GLY A 74 -18.64 4.88 -0.54
C GLY A 74 -18.65 3.37 -0.81
N ALA A 75 -19.83 2.75 -0.70
CA ALA A 75 -20.02 1.32 -0.93
C ALA A 75 -19.76 0.85 -2.39
N ASP A 76 -19.64 1.79 -3.33
CA ASP A 76 -19.41 1.52 -4.76
C ASP A 76 -17.95 1.49 -5.19
N ASP A 77 -17.03 1.75 -4.26
CA ASP A 77 -15.59 1.57 -4.47
C ASP A 77 -15.23 0.09 -4.77
N ASP A 78 -14.07 -0.12 -5.42
CA ASP A 78 -13.60 -1.45 -5.82
C ASP A 78 -12.78 -2.19 -4.75
N GLY A 79 -12.44 -1.54 -3.64
CA GLY A 79 -11.76 -2.16 -2.49
C GLY A 79 -10.25 -2.06 -2.53
N THR A 80 -9.66 -1.35 -3.50
CA THR A 80 -8.20 -1.21 -3.64
C THR A 80 -7.57 -0.61 -2.38
N VAL A 81 -8.15 0.49 -1.86
CA VAL A 81 -7.65 1.16 -0.65
C VAL A 81 -7.70 0.24 0.58
N ASN A 82 -8.74 -0.60 0.68
CA ASN A 82 -8.83 -1.58 1.77
C ASN A 82 -7.77 -2.69 1.66
N ASP A 83 -7.35 -3.05 0.44
CA ASP A 83 -6.27 -4.02 0.25
C ASP A 83 -4.92 -3.41 0.67
N HIS A 84 -4.65 -2.17 0.25
CA HIS A 84 -3.48 -1.40 0.67
C HIS A 84 -3.43 -1.23 2.20
N LEU A 85 -4.56 -0.89 2.81
CA LEU A 85 -4.67 -0.76 4.27
C LEU A 85 -4.38 -2.10 4.98
N GLY A 86 -4.84 -3.22 4.42
CA GLY A 86 -4.55 -4.54 4.98
C GLY A 86 -3.06 -4.90 4.89
N ASP A 87 -2.41 -4.59 3.78
CA ASP A 87 -0.96 -4.79 3.62
C ASP A 87 -0.17 -3.93 4.61
N ALA A 88 -0.59 -2.68 4.84
CA ALA A 88 0.01 -1.79 5.82
C ALA A 88 -0.18 -2.27 7.27
N TYR A 89 -1.38 -2.76 7.62
CA TYR A 89 -1.62 -3.35 8.94
C TYR A 89 -0.77 -4.61 9.15
N TYR A 90 -0.69 -5.49 8.15
CA TYR A 90 0.11 -6.71 8.25
C TYR A 90 1.59 -6.39 8.47
N ALA A 91 2.14 -5.47 7.68
CA ALA A 91 3.54 -5.04 7.83
C ALA A 91 3.83 -4.39 9.20
N ALA A 92 2.81 -3.82 9.86
CA ALA A 92 2.92 -3.28 11.22
C ALA A 92 2.69 -4.32 12.33
N GLY A 93 2.50 -5.60 12.00
CA GLY A 93 2.19 -6.66 12.95
C GLY A 93 0.74 -6.65 13.48
N ARG A 94 -0.14 -5.85 12.86
CA ARG A 94 -1.55 -5.68 13.23
C ARG A 94 -2.42 -6.67 12.47
N VAL A 95 -2.25 -7.95 12.79
CA VAL A 95 -2.77 -9.08 11.99
C VAL A 95 -4.30 -9.11 11.95
N ASP A 96 -4.98 -8.85 13.07
CA ASP A 96 -6.44 -8.87 13.12
C ASP A 96 -7.05 -7.76 12.25
N GLU A 97 -6.49 -6.55 12.32
CA GLU A 97 -6.92 -5.44 11.47
C GLU A 97 -6.61 -5.69 9.99
N ALA A 98 -5.50 -6.36 9.67
CA ALA A 98 -5.18 -6.76 8.31
C ALA A 98 -6.23 -7.73 7.72
N ILE A 99 -6.63 -8.74 8.50
CA ILE A 99 -7.69 -9.68 8.11
C ILE A 99 -9.00 -8.96 7.83
N ASP A 100 -9.39 -8.04 8.71
CA ASP A 100 -10.63 -7.27 8.55
C ASP A 100 -10.58 -6.32 7.34
N ALA A 101 -9.43 -5.70 7.07
CA ALA A 101 -9.22 -4.84 5.91
C ALA A 101 -9.30 -5.64 4.60
N TRP A 102 -8.59 -6.77 4.48
CA TRP A 102 -8.67 -7.64 3.30
C TRP A 102 -10.05 -8.28 3.12
N ARG A 103 -10.81 -8.52 4.21
CA ARG A 103 -12.21 -8.98 4.10
C ARG A 103 -13.07 -7.92 3.43
N GLN A 104 -12.90 -6.66 3.82
CA GLN A 104 -13.59 -5.53 3.21
C GLN A 104 -13.18 -5.36 1.75
N ALA A 105 -11.88 -5.45 1.43
CA ALA A 105 -11.36 -5.40 0.06
C ALA A 105 -12.02 -6.46 -0.84
N ALA A 106 -11.99 -7.73 -0.41
CA ALA A 106 -12.61 -8.83 -1.16
C ALA A 106 -14.13 -8.62 -1.35
N THR A 107 -14.83 -8.11 -0.33
CA THR A 107 -16.28 -7.84 -0.41
C THR A 107 -16.59 -6.74 -1.43
N ARG A 108 -15.88 -5.62 -1.35
CA ARG A 108 -16.04 -4.47 -2.26
C ARG A 108 -15.70 -4.85 -3.70
N ALA A 109 -14.59 -5.57 -3.90
CA ALA A 109 -14.17 -6.03 -5.22
C ALA A 109 -15.20 -7.00 -5.84
N ASN A 110 -15.75 -7.95 -5.07
CA ASN A 110 -16.80 -8.85 -5.55
C ASN A 110 -18.10 -8.11 -5.91
N ASN A 111 -18.47 -7.09 -5.14
CA ASN A 111 -19.61 -6.23 -5.47
C ASN A 111 -19.36 -5.47 -6.77
N ALA A 112 -18.16 -4.91 -6.95
CA ALA A 112 -17.78 -4.21 -8.17
C ALA A 112 -17.76 -5.14 -9.40
N VAL A 113 -17.23 -6.36 -9.27
CA VAL A 113 -17.31 -7.41 -10.32
C VAL A 113 -18.76 -7.72 -10.67
N SER A 114 -19.64 -7.84 -9.67
CA SER A 114 -21.06 -8.13 -9.87
C SER A 114 -21.77 -7.00 -10.64
N ARG A 115 -21.49 -5.74 -10.29
CA ARG A 115 -21.99 -4.55 -11.04
C ARG A 115 -21.49 -4.55 -12.49
N LEU A 116 -20.22 -4.88 -12.72
CA LEU A 116 -19.66 -4.96 -14.08
C LEU A 116 -20.27 -6.09 -14.92
N ARG A 117 -20.53 -7.25 -14.31
CA ARG A 117 -21.27 -8.35 -14.96
C ARG A 117 -22.69 -7.93 -15.34
N ALA A 118 -23.41 -7.31 -14.41
CA ALA A 118 -24.78 -6.85 -14.64
C ALA A 118 -24.87 -5.80 -15.76
N SER A 119 -23.82 -5.00 -15.96
CA SER A 119 -23.73 -4.01 -17.03
C SER A 119 -23.11 -4.53 -18.34
N GLY A 120 -22.77 -5.84 -18.43
CA GLY A 120 -22.15 -6.43 -19.62
C GLY A 120 -20.68 -6.02 -19.86
N ARG A 121 -20.03 -5.37 -18.89
CA ARG A 121 -18.67 -4.81 -18.99
C ARG A 121 -17.59 -5.80 -18.53
N THR A 122 -17.60 -7.03 -19.04
CA THR A 122 -16.74 -8.13 -18.58
C THR A 122 -15.43 -8.31 -19.36
N GLY A 123 -15.31 -7.72 -20.55
CA GLY A 123 -14.13 -7.89 -21.41
C GLY A 123 -12.98 -6.91 -21.16
N GLY A 124 -13.14 -5.95 -20.25
CA GLY A 124 -12.18 -4.85 -20.05
C GLY A 124 -11.05 -5.16 -19.07
N VAL A 125 -9.95 -4.41 -19.17
CA VAL A 125 -8.82 -4.46 -18.22
C VAL A 125 -9.31 -4.26 -16.78
N ARG A 126 -10.13 -3.23 -16.55
CA ARG A 126 -10.74 -2.94 -15.24
C ARG A 126 -11.50 -4.12 -14.64
N PHE A 127 -12.19 -4.92 -15.45
CA PHE A 127 -12.89 -6.09 -14.94
C PHE A 127 -11.91 -7.14 -14.39
N ARG A 128 -10.82 -7.39 -15.14
CA ARG A 128 -9.78 -8.33 -14.74
C ARG A 128 -9.00 -7.86 -13.52
N GLU A 129 -8.70 -6.57 -13.43
CA GLU A 129 -8.02 -5.96 -12.27
C GLU A 129 -8.85 -6.15 -10.99
N ILE A 130 -10.13 -5.78 -11.01
CA ILE A 130 -11.00 -5.92 -9.83
C ILE A 130 -11.23 -7.39 -9.48
N GLN A 131 -11.34 -8.27 -10.48
CA GLN A 131 -11.42 -9.71 -10.24
C GLN A 131 -10.14 -10.27 -9.60
N GLY A 132 -8.98 -9.79 -10.06
CA GLY A 132 -7.68 -10.11 -9.48
C GLY A 132 -7.57 -9.64 -8.04
N LEU A 133 -7.98 -8.41 -7.75
CA LEU A 133 -8.04 -7.83 -6.41
C LEU A 133 -8.91 -8.69 -5.46
N ALA A 134 -10.12 -9.06 -5.88
CA ALA A 134 -11.01 -9.91 -5.08
C ALA A 134 -10.35 -11.25 -4.70
N THR A 135 -9.61 -11.83 -5.63
CA THR A 135 -8.91 -13.10 -5.47
C THR A 135 -7.69 -12.93 -4.55
N SER A 136 -6.88 -11.91 -4.79
CA SER A 136 -5.68 -11.59 -3.99
C SER A 136 -6.02 -11.35 -2.52
N ALA A 137 -7.00 -10.47 -2.24
CA ALA A 137 -7.42 -10.17 -0.87
C ALA A 137 -7.97 -11.41 -0.14
N ALA A 138 -8.68 -12.31 -0.84
CA ALA A 138 -9.12 -13.58 -0.27
C ALA A 138 -7.96 -14.53 0.01
N MET A 139 -6.96 -14.59 -0.88
CA MET A 139 -5.76 -15.42 -0.69
C MET A 139 -4.93 -14.97 0.50
N LYS A 140 -4.69 -13.66 0.66
CA LYS A 140 -3.95 -13.10 1.82
C LYS A 140 -4.59 -13.53 3.14
N ARG A 141 -5.93 -13.44 3.25
CA ARG A 141 -6.66 -13.92 4.44
C ARG A 141 -6.54 -15.42 4.66
N ASN A 142 -6.70 -16.21 3.61
CA ASN A 142 -6.63 -17.66 3.71
C ASN A 142 -5.22 -18.13 4.11
N ALA A 143 -4.17 -17.42 3.66
CA ALA A 143 -2.80 -17.72 4.07
C ALA A 143 -2.65 -17.65 5.60
N ILE A 144 -3.13 -16.58 6.24
CA ILE A 144 -3.09 -16.46 7.71
C ILE A 144 -3.84 -17.61 8.39
N GLN A 145 -5.04 -17.95 7.89
CA GLN A 145 -5.83 -19.06 8.46
C GLN A 145 -5.12 -20.41 8.38
N LEU A 146 -4.26 -20.60 7.37
CA LEU A 146 -3.45 -21.78 7.16
C LEU A 146 -2.08 -21.71 7.88
N GLY A 147 -1.81 -20.64 8.63
CA GLY A 147 -0.51 -20.42 9.28
C GLY A 147 0.62 -20.11 8.29
N ALA A 148 0.29 -19.62 7.10
CA ALA A 148 1.23 -19.22 6.07
C ALA A 148 1.36 -17.69 5.98
N GLU A 149 2.51 -17.21 5.51
CA GLU A 149 2.72 -15.81 5.20
C GLU A 149 1.80 -15.36 4.04
N PRO A 150 1.02 -14.29 4.19
CA PRO A 150 0.23 -13.72 3.12
C PRO A 150 1.12 -13.04 2.08
N GLY A 151 0.70 -13.08 0.81
CA GLY A 151 1.38 -12.39 -0.29
C GLY A 151 1.09 -10.90 -0.28
N VAL A 152 1.60 -10.17 0.72
CA VAL A 152 1.56 -8.70 0.77
C VAL A 152 2.56 -8.09 -0.21
N GLU A 153 2.28 -6.87 -0.67
CA GLU A 153 3.22 -6.15 -1.54
C GLU A 153 4.53 -5.83 -0.79
N PRO A 154 5.71 -6.06 -1.40
CA PRO A 154 6.97 -5.82 -0.71
C PRO A 154 7.25 -4.32 -0.54
N GLN A 155 7.73 -3.93 0.63
CA GLN A 155 8.28 -2.59 0.86
C GLN A 155 9.61 -2.45 0.12
N ARG A 156 9.80 -1.35 -0.63
CA ARG A 156 10.98 -1.12 -1.47
C ARG A 156 11.99 -0.12 -0.87
N GLY A 157 11.59 0.66 0.13
CA GLY A 157 12.44 1.64 0.81
C GLY A 157 13.32 1.08 1.92
N VAL A 158 13.13 -0.20 2.28
CA VAL A 158 14.05 -0.93 3.15
C VAL A 158 15.17 -1.46 2.26
N LEU A 159 16.27 -0.71 2.16
CA LEU A 159 17.50 -1.29 1.61
C LEU A 159 17.82 -2.55 2.44
N PRO A 160 18.17 -3.70 1.83
CA PRO A 160 18.79 -4.75 2.60
C PRO A 160 20.04 -4.15 3.24
N GLU A 161 20.16 -4.27 4.57
CA GLU A 161 21.40 -3.95 5.30
C GLU A 161 22.58 -4.49 4.50
N PRO A 162 23.59 -3.66 4.16
CA PRO A 162 24.79 -4.20 3.51
C PRO A 162 25.35 -5.27 4.44
N SER A 163 25.39 -6.51 3.94
CA SER A 163 25.93 -7.64 4.68
C SER A 163 27.30 -7.24 5.23
N ALA A 164 27.41 -7.12 6.55
CA ALA A 164 28.68 -6.90 7.23
C ALA A 164 29.57 -8.11 6.94
N GLY A 165 30.43 -7.99 5.94
CA GLY A 165 31.20 -9.10 5.42
C GLY A 165 32.40 -8.62 4.65
N GLY A 166 33.51 -8.44 5.38
CA GLY A 166 34.85 -8.38 4.81
C GLY A 166 35.64 -7.15 5.22
N SER A 167 36.18 -7.17 6.44
CA SER A 167 37.32 -6.34 6.79
C SER A 167 38.50 -6.72 5.88
N ASP A 168 38.98 -5.80 5.06
CA ASP A 168 40.31 -5.90 4.47
C ASP A 168 41.36 -5.71 5.57
N PRO A 169 42.28 -6.67 5.81
CA PRO A 169 43.48 -6.36 6.54
C PRO A 169 44.50 -5.75 5.56
N GLU A 170 44.62 -4.44 5.66
CA GLU A 170 45.85 -3.70 5.36
C GLU A 170 47.04 -4.45 6.00
N THR A 171 47.94 -5.00 5.17
CA THR A 171 49.29 -5.33 5.62
C THR A 171 50.29 -4.83 4.61
N ASP A 172 51.10 -3.92 5.14
CA ASP A 172 52.21 -3.17 4.57
C ASP A 172 53.31 -4.11 4.05
N GLU A 173 53.96 -3.67 2.96
CA GLU A 173 55.13 -4.30 2.34
C GLU A 173 56.35 -4.30 3.27
N PRO A 174 57.42 -5.00 2.86
CA PRO A 174 58.69 -4.30 2.70
C PRO A 174 59.25 -4.30 1.27
#